data_AF-A0A829HI57-F1
#
_entry.id   AF-A0A829HI57-F1
#
_cell.length_a   1.000
_cell.length_b   1.000
_cell.length_c   1.000
_cell.angle_alpha   90.00
_cell.angle_beta   90.00
_cell.angle_gamma   90.00
#
_symmetry.space_group_name_H-M   'P 1'
#
loop_
_entity.id
_entity.type
_entity.pdbx_description
1 polymer ?
#
loop_
_entity_poly.entity_id
_entity_poly.type
_entity_poly.pdbx_seq_one_letter_code
_entity_poly.pdbx_strand_id
1 'polypeptide(L)'
;MRKVFFLVGILLSGHCFATYNQNFEKEYLRILDESQEKLLKEYQFNESYKGQELSEAEWKEAKKIQCDGMKAEFAFYQLVTSRYDEFVTYHKQNNLELVYDENRYIQEFNNLKKMMSDPENECN
;
A
#
# COMPACT_ATOMS: atom_id res chain seq x y z
N MET A 1 -0.47 3.11 57.97
CA MET A 1 0.19 2.88 56.67
C MET A 1 -0.85 2.40 55.67
N ARG A 2 -1.25 3.23 54.69
CA ARG A 2 -2.29 2.88 53.71
C ARG A 2 -1.99 3.57 52.38
N LYS A 3 -1.07 3.00 51.59
CA LYS A 3 -0.71 3.48 50.25
C LYS A 3 -0.11 2.34 49.40
N VAL A 4 -0.87 1.33 49.01
CA VAL A 4 -0.46 0.44 47.90
C VAL A 4 -1.69 -0.20 47.26
N PHE A 5 -2.44 0.51 46.40
CA PHE A 5 -3.42 -0.14 45.50
C PHE A 5 -3.75 0.73 44.28
N PHE A 6 -2.77 1.32 43.59
CA PHE A 6 -3.07 2.11 42.39
C PHE A 6 -2.06 2.00 41.23
N LEU A 7 -1.20 0.98 41.20
CA LEU A 7 -0.13 0.91 40.18
C LEU A 7 0.02 -0.45 39.47
N VAL A 8 -1.01 -1.28 39.46
CA VAL A 8 -0.98 -2.55 38.69
C VAL A 8 -1.98 -2.58 37.52
N GLY A 9 -2.87 -1.58 37.42
CA GLY A 9 -3.88 -1.51 36.35
C GLY A 9 -3.43 -0.89 35.02
N ILE A 10 -2.25 -0.25 34.96
CA ILE A 10 -1.82 0.54 33.79
C ILE A 10 -0.78 -0.20 32.93
N LEU A 11 -0.17 -1.28 33.43
CA LEU A 11 0.92 -1.97 32.71
C LEU A 11 0.45 -3.05 31.73
N LEU A 12 -0.82 -3.46 31.75
CA LEU A 12 -1.34 -4.51 30.85
C LEU A 12 -2.08 -3.99 29.62
N SER A 13 -2.37 -2.69 29.52
CA SER A 13 -3.04 -2.12 28.33
C SER A 13 -2.07 -1.57 27.28
N GLY A 14 -0.80 -1.32 27.61
CA GLY A 14 0.18 -0.74 26.68
C GLY A 14 0.81 -1.71 25.68
N HIS A 15 0.87 -3.02 25.98
CA HIS A 15 1.55 -4.00 25.14
C HIS A 15 0.67 -4.62 24.04
N CYS A 16 -0.65 -4.60 24.19
CA CYS A 16 -1.55 -5.08 23.12
C CYS A 16 -1.56 -4.13 21.92
N PHE A 17 -1.58 -2.81 22.14
CA PHE A 17 -1.62 -1.84 21.04
C PHE A 17 -0.26 -1.65 20.35
N ALA A 18 0.85 -1.74 21.10
CA ALA A 18 2.19 -1.61 20.53
C ALA A 18 2.52 -2.76 19.56
N THR A 19 2.13 -4.00 19.90
CA THR A 19 2.41 -5.18 19.07
C THR A 19 1.48 -5.25 17.84
N TYR A 20 0.22 -4.83 18.00
CA TYR A 20 -0.77 -4.79 16.91
C TYR A 20 -0.32 -3.85 15.78
N ASN A 21 0.15 -2.66 16.13
CA ASN A 21 0.58 -1.66 15.14
C ASN A 21 1.90 -2.04 14.43
N GLN A 22 2.83 -2.70 15.12
CA GLN A 22 4.10 -3.12 14.52
C GLN A 22 3.94 -4.09 13.34
N ASN A 23 2.92 -4.97 13.38
CA ASN A 23 2.65 -5.87 12.26
C ASN A 23 2.10 -5.10 11.05
N PHE A 24 1.18 -4.15 11.27
CA PHE A 24 0.69 -3.27 10.22
C PHE A 24 1.82 -2.46 9.59
N GLU A 25 2.60 -1.76 10.41
CA GLU A 25 3.69 -0.90 9.97
C GLU A 25 4.69 -1.68 9.11
N LYS A 26 5.12 -2.86 9.55
CA LYS A 26 6.05 -3.70 8.79
C LYS A 26 5.48 -4.10 7.42
N GLU A 27 4.21 -4.51 7.37
CA GLU A 27 3.57 -4.91 6.13
C GLU A 27 3.34 -3.70 5.20
N TYR A 28 2.90 -2.58 5.76
CA TYR A 28 2.68 -1.31 5.07
C TYR A 28 3.96 -0.79 4.43
N LEU A 29 5.06 -0.72 5.18
CA LEU A 29 6.35 -0.27 4.66
C LEU A 29 6.89 -1.21 3.58
N ARG A 30 6.75 -2.53 3.76
CA ARG A 30 7.13 -3.51 2.71
C ARG A 30 6.36 -3.27 1.41
N ILE A 31 5.05 -3.08 1.48
CA ILE A 31 4.21 -2.82 0.29
C ILE A 31 4.55 -1.47 -0.36
N LEU A 32 4.86 -0.45 0.44
CA LEU A 32 5.30 0.85 -0.09
C LEU A 32 6.63 0.72 -0.83
N ASP A 33 7.61 0.04 -0.26
CA ASP A 33 8.92 -0.19 -0.90
C ASP A 33 8.76 -0.97 -2.22
N GLU A 34 7.95 -2.04 -2.21
CA GLU A 34 7.65 -2.81 -3.42
C GLU A 34 6.95 -1.95 -4.48
N SER A 35 5.97 -1.14 -4.09
CA SER A 35 5.27 -0.21 -4.99
C SER A 35 6.21 0.81 -5.61
N GLN A 36 7.10 1.39 -4.81
CA GLN A 36 8.09 2.36 -5.29
C GLN A 36 9.04 1.72 -6.30
N GLU A 37 9.50 0.48 -6.07
CA GLU A 37 10.35 -0.23 -7.02
C GLU A 37 9.64 -0.43 -8.36
N LYS A 38 8.36 -0.82 -8.35
CA LYS A 38 7.60 -1.04 -9.59
C LYS A 38 7.34 0.26 -10.35
N LEU A 39 6.91 1.31 -9.65
CA LEU A 39 6.71 2.64 -10.25
C LEU A 39 8.01 3.21 -10.82
N LEU A 40 9.14 3.00 -10.15
CA LEU A 40 10.45 3.42 -10.66
C LEU A 40 10.80 2.67 -11.95
N LYS A 41 10.55 1.36 -12.02
CA LYS A 41 10.77 0.57 -13.24
C LYS A 41 9.90 1.03 -14.40
N GLU A 42 8.63 1.31 -14.14
CA GLU A 42 7.71 1.87 -15.14
C GLU A 42 8.18 3.23 -15.65
N TYR A 43 8.55 4.12 -14.74
CA TYR A 43 9.11 5.42 -15.10
C TYR A 43 10.39 5.29 -15.95
N GLN A 44 11.32 4.43 -15.53
CA GLN A 44 12.58 4.20 -16.25
C GLN A 44 12.34 3.62 -17.65
N PHE A 45 11.40 2.69 -17.79
CA PHE A 45 11.01 2.13 -19.08
C PHE A 45 10.44 3.22 -19.99
N ASN A 46 9.46 3.99 -19.49
CA ASN A 46 8.81 5.05 -20.25
C ASN A 46 9.78 6.14 -20.71
N GLU A 47 10.75 6.52 -19.86
CA GLU A 47 11.78 7.49 -20.24
C GLU A 47 12.78 6.91 -21.25
N SER A 48 13.12 5.62 -21.15
CA SER A 48 14.07 4.97 -22.09
C SER A 48 13.54 4.89 -23.52
N TYR A 49 12.22 4.73 -23.68
CA TYR A 49 11.55 4.60 -24.98
C TYR A 49 10.72 5.81 -25.37
N LYS A 50 10.93 6.95 -24.71
CA LYS A 50 10.17 8.17 -24.94
C LYS A 50 10.28 8.63 -26.39
N GLY A 51 9.13 8.72 -27.07
CA GLY A 51 9.04 9.14 -28.46
C GLY A 51 9.53 8.10 -29.48
N GLN A 52 9.72 6.85 -29.05
CA GLN A 52 10.11 5.74 -29.92
C GLN A 52 8.91 4.81 -30.13
N GLU A 53 8.84 4.19 -31.32
CA GLU A 53 7.95 3.06 -31.54
C GLU A 53 8.56 1.81 -30.89
N LEU A 54 7.78 1.13 -30.05
CA LEU A 54 8.21 -0.10 -29.41
C LEU A 54 8.13 -1.27 -30.40
N SER A 55 9.17 -2.10 -30.43
CA SER A 55 9.11 -3.44 -30.99
C SER A 55 8.14 -4.33 -30.21
N GLU A 56 7.75 -5.47 -30.79
CA GLU A 56 6.84 -6.43 -30.12
C GLU A 56 7.38 -6.92 -28.76
N ALA A 57 8.70 -7.15 -28.67
CA ALA A 57 9.34 -7.58 -27.44
C ALA A 57 9.30 -6.49 -26.36
N GLU A 58 9.54 -5.23 -26.74
CA GLU A 58 9.46 -4.08 -25.83
C GLU A 58 8.02 -3.81 -25.41
N TRP A 59 7.04 -3.98 -26.31
CA TRP A 59 5.62 -3.86 -25.99
C TRP A 59 5.17 -4.89 -24.95
N LYS A 60 5.67 -6.13 -25.07
CA LYS A 60 5.41 -7.19 -24.10
C LYS A 60 6.05 -6.89 -22.72
N GLU A 61 7.26 -6.34 -22.71
CA GLU A 61 7.91 -5.92 -21.45
C GLU A 61 7.19 -4.72 -20.83
N ALA A 62 6.76 -3.74 -21.63
CA ALA A 62 5.95 -2.61 -21.18
C ALA A 62 4.68 -3.07 -20.46
N LYS A 63 3.93 -3.98 -21.09
CA LYS A 63 2.74 -4.60 -20.48
C LYS A 63 3.05 -5.27 -19.15
N LYS A 64 4.12 -6.06 -19.09
CA LYS A 64 4.53 -6.74 -17.86
C LYS A 64 4.85 -5.75 -16.74
N ILE A 65 5.60 -4.69 -17.05
CA ILE A 65 5.96 -3.64 -16.08
C ILE A 65 4.71 -2.91 -15.58
N GLN A 66 3.79 -2.56 -16.48
CA GLN A 66 2.50 -1.96 -16.13
C GLN A 66 1.70 -2.87 -15.19
N CYS A 67 1.58 -4.15 -15.51
CA CYS A 67 0.86 -5.10 -14.67
C CYS A 67 1.53 -5.33 -13.31
N ASP A 68 2.85 -5.34 -13.25
CA ASP A 68 3.60 -5.37 -11.99
C ASP A 68 3.28 -4.13 -11.13
N GLY A 69 3.20 -2.95 -11.74
CA GLY A 69 2.80 -1.70 -11.09
C GLY A 69 1.38 -1.77 -10.54
N MET A 70 0.41 -2.18 -11.37
CA MET A 70 -0.99 -2.36 -10.96
C MET A 70 -1.14 -3.38 -9.82
N LYS A 71 -0.39 -4.49 -9.84
CA LYS A 71 -0.40 -5.50 -8.77
C LYS A 71 0.13 -4.92 -7.45
N ALA A 72 1.17 -4.09 -7.50
CA ALA A 72 1.72 -3.45 -6.31
C ALA A 72 0.74 -2.42 -5.72
N GLU A 73 0.16 -1.57 -6.57
CA GLU A 73 -0.86 -0.60 -6.16
C GLU A 73 -2.12 -1.30 -5.60
N PHE A 74 -2.51 -2.44 -6.17
CA PHE A 74 -3.61 -3.26 -5.67
C PHE A 74 -3.33 -3.80 -4.28
N ALA A 75 -2.11 -4.28 -4.01
CA ALA A 75 -1.72 -4.75 -2.68
C ALA A 75 -1.77 -3.62 -1.65
N PHE A 76 -1.36 -2.41 -2.03
CA PHE A 76 -1.49 -1.21 -1.19
C PHE A 76 -2.95 -0.93 -0.85
N TYR A 77 -3.82 -0.80 -1.86
CA TYR A 77 -5.23 -0.50 -1.62
C TYR A 77 -5.93 -1.61 -0.83
N GLN A 78 -5.58 -2.87 -1.08
CA GLN A 78 -6.10 -4.00 -0.33
C GLN A 78 -5.73 -3.91 1.16
N LEU A 79 -4.50 -3.55 1.50
CA LEU A 79 -4.07 -3.39 2.89
C LEU A 79 -4.82 -2.23 3.56
N VAL A 80 -4.80 -1.03 2.95
CA VAL A 80 -5.37 0.17 3.59
C VAL A 80 -6.89 0.12 3.70
N THR A 81 -7.59 -0.56 2.78
CA THR A 81 -9.05 -0.74 2.87
C THR A 81 -9.44 -1.83 3.85
N SER A 82 -8.64 -2.89 4.01
CA SER A 82 -8.94 -3.95 4.98
C SER A 82 -8.56 -3.61 6.42
N ARG A 83 -7.60 -2.70 6.61
CA ARG A 83 -7.05 -2.29 7.92
C ARG A 83 -6.98 -0.77 8.04
N TYR A 84 -8.05 -0.08 7.65
CA TYR A 84 -8.09 1.39 7.57
C TYR A 84 -7.80 2.08 8.91
N ASP A 85 -8.34 1.60 10.03
CA ASP A 85 -8.09 2.18 11.36
C ASP A 85 -6.61 2.15 11.75
N GLU A 86 -5.91 1.08 11.37
CA GLU A 86 -4.47 0.92 11.61
C GLU A 86 -3.65 1.87 10.72
N PHE A 87 -4.07 2.02 9.47
CA PHE A 87 -3.51 2.99 8.53
C PHE A 87 -3.63 4.43 9.05
N VAL A 88 -4.83 4.83 9.49
CA VAL A 88 -5.09 6.15 10.10
C VAL A 88 -4.23 6.34 11.36
N THR A 89 -4.13 5.32 12.20
CA THR A 89 -3.34 5.37 13.43
C THR A 89 -1.85 5.54 13.12
N TYR A 90 -1.31 4.78 12.16
CA TYR A 90 0.07 4.91 11.70
C TYR A 90 0.36 6.31 11.16
N HIS A 91 -0.52 6.85 10.31
CA HIS A 91 -0.36 8.19 9.74
C HIS A 91 -0.34 9.26 10.84
N LYS A 92 -1.29 9.19 11.79
CA LYS A 92 -1.35 10.12 12.92
C LYS A 92 -0.11 10.06 13.81
N GLN A 93 0.40 8.86 14.10
CA GLN A 93 1.60 8.70 14.94
C GLN A 93 2.87 9.24 14.28
N ASN A 94 2.92 9.19 12.95
CA ASN A 94 4.07 9.64 12.16
C ASN A 94 3.91 11.07 11.61
N ASN A 95 2.86 11.81 12.03
CA ASN A 95 2.52 13.13 11.51
C ASN A 95 2.40 13.18 9.97
N LEU A 96 1.85 12.12 9.38
CA LEU A 96 1.55 12.03 7.96
C LEU A 96 0.10 12.45 7.70
N GLU A 97 -0.10 13.17 6.62
CA GLU A 97 -1.44 13.54 6.16
C GLU A 97 -2.07 12.40 5.35
N LEU A 98 -3.32 12.07 5.67
CA LEU A 98 -4.12 11.18 4.84
C LEU A 98 -4.47 11.92 3.55
N VAL A 99 -4.16 11.30 2.41
CA VAL A 99 -4.46 11.87 1.09
C VAL A 99 -5.97 11.79 0.79
N TYR A 100 -6.63 10.76 1.29
CA TYR A 100 -8.02 10.44 1.00
C TYR A 100 -8.78 9.97 2.25
N ASP A 101 -10.11 10.06 2.20
CA ASP A 101 -10.98 9.35 3.14
C ASP A 101 -11.11 7.86 2.77
N GLU A 102 -11.68 7.07 3.68
CA GLU A 102 -11.86 5.63 3.51
C GLU A 102 -12.65 5.28 2.25
N ASN A 103 -13.73 6.01 1.97
CA ASN A 103 -14.59 5.75 0.82
C ASN A 103 -13.82 5.92 -0.47
N ARG A 104 -12.96 6.93 -0.55
CA ARG A 104 -12.12 7.17 -1.71
C ARG A 104 -11.07 6.05 -1.88
N TYR A 105 -10.45 5.56 -0.81
CA TYR A 105 -9.57 4.37 -0.92
C TYR A 105 -10.33 3.12 -1.40
N ILE A 106 -11.55 2.90 -0.92
CA ILE A 106 -12.41 1.79 -1.39
C ILE A 106 -12.77 1.95 -2.87
N GLN A 107 -13.05 3.18 -3.32
CA GLN A 107 -13.32 3.45 -4.73
C GLN A 107 -12.11 3.11 -5.60
N GLU A 108 -10.92 3.58 -5.23
CA GLU A 108 -9.69 3.29 -5.99
C GLU A 108 -9.38 1.79 -6.00
N PHE A 109 -9.54 1.09 -4.87
CA PHE A 109 -9.40 -0.37 -4.82
C PHE A 109 -10.31 -1.07 -5.83
N ASN A 110 -11.59 -0.69 -5.88
CA ASN A 110 -12.56 -1.30 -6.78
C ASN A 110 -12.33 -0.93 -8.25
N ASN A 111 -11.88 0.29 -8.53
CA ASN A 111 -11.53 0.73 -9.87
C ASN A 111 -10.33 -0.06 -10.40
N LEU A 112 -9.27 -0.16 -9.59
CA LEU A 112 -8.07 -0.89 -9.96
C LEU A 112 -8.37 -2.38 -10.15
N LYS A 113 -9.19 -2.98 -9.28
CA LYS A 113 -9.66 -4.37 -9.44
C LYS A 113 -10.35 -4.59 -10.78
N LYS A 114 -11.19 -3.65 -11.22
CA LYS A 114 -11.87 -3.72 -12.53
C LYS A 114 -10.86 -3.59 -13.67
N MET A 115 -9.95 -2.62 -13.60
CA MET A 115 -8.91 -2.43 -14.61
C MET A 115 -8.04 -3.68 -14.75
N MET A 116 -7.59 -4.28 -13.66
CA MET A 116 -6.78 -5.51 -13.69
C MET A 116 -7.54 -6.72 -14.23
N SER A 117 -8.87 -6.75 -14.12
CA SER A 117 -9.72 -7.82 -14.65
C SER A 117 -10.12 -7.60 -16.11
N ASP A 118 -9.78 -6.44 -16.69
CA ASP A 118 -10.07 -6.13 -18.09
C ASP A 118 -9.17 -6.98 -19.00
N PRO A 119 -9.76 -7.76 -19.94
CA PRO A 119 -8.99 -8.53 -20.92
C PRO A 119 -8.00 -7.69 -21.72
N GLU A 120 -8.26 -6.38 -21.92
CA GLU A 120 -7.37 -5.48 -22.64
C GLU A 120 -6.08 -5.16 -21.88
N ASN A 121 -6.11 -5.24 -20.54
CA ASN A 121 -4.95 -4.96 -19.69
C ASN A 121 -4.06 -6.20 -19.48
N GLU A 122 -4.53 -7.41 -19.81
CA GLU A 122 -3.76 -8.67 -19.79
C GLU A 122 -2.92 -8.94 -18.52
N CYS A 123 -3.34 -8.47 -17.35
CA CYS A 123 -2.56 -8.62 -16.11
C CYS A 123 -2.71 -9.98 -15.40
N ASN A 124 -3.25 -10.98 -16.10
CA ASN A 124 -3.48 -12.35 -15.62
C ASN A 124 -2.18 -13.10 -15.36
#